data_AF-A0A947MX74-F1
#
_entry.id   AF-A0A947MX74-F1
#
_cell.length_a   1.000
_cell.length_b   1.000
_cell.length_c   1.000
_cell.angle_alpha   90.00
_cell.angle_beta   90.00
_cell.angle_gamma   90.00
#
_symmetry.space_group_name_H-M   'P 1'
#
loop_
_entity.id
_entity.type
_entity.pdbx_description
1 polymer ?
#
loop_
_entity_poly.entity_id
_entity_poly.type
_entity_poly.pdbx_seq_one_letter_code
_entity_poly.pdbx_strand_id
1 'polypeptide(L)'
;MDVSKIAAAIEADAGQALPGLRESLAEAKSGAALQVHTPAEIVARRRGRPTGSVALVVKEPVKMRLDADVLTALRASGDGWQTRVNEMLRASLTLAGRLPSKG
;
A
#
# COMPACT_ATOMS: atom_id res chain seq x y z
N MET A 1 -10.83 2.61 30.06
CA MET A 1 -11.20 1.81 28.87
C MET A 1 -11.03 0.33 29.20
N ASP A 2 -12.10 -0.46 29.07
CA ASP A 2 -12.13 -1.89 29.37
C ASP A 2 -11.87 -2.69 28.08
N VAL A 3 -10.63 -3.20 27.95
CA VAL A 3 -10.13 -3.89 26.74
C VAL A 3 -10.99 -5.12 26.40
N SER A 4 -11.46 -5.85 27.41
CA SER A 4 -12.25 -7.05 27.21
C SER A 4 -13.62 -6.74 26.63
N LYS A 5 -14.28 -5.67 27.10
CA LYS A 5 -15.57 -5.23 26.55
C LYS A 5 -15.45 -4.76 25.10
N ILE A 6 -14.36 -4.10 24.76
CA ILE A 6 -14.11 -3.61 23.39
C ILE A 6 -13.81 -4.78 22.45
N ALA A 7 -12.94 -5.71 22.85
CA ALA A 7 -12.67 -6.90 22.06
C ALA A 7 -13.95 -7.70 21.79
N ALA A 8 -14.80 -7.88 22.81
CA ALA A 8 -16.07 -8.59 22.66
C ALA A 8 -17.04 -7.90 21.70
N ALA A 9 -17.13 -6.56 21.73
CA ALA A 9 -17.97 -5.81 20.82
C ALA A 9 -17.48 -5.91 19.36
N ILE A 10 -16.17 -5.85 19.14
CA ILE A 10 -15.55 -5.98 17.82
C ILE A 10 -15.73 -7.40 17.26
N GLU A 11 -15.51 -8.43 18.06
CA GLU A 11 -15.69 -9.83 17.62
C GLU A 11 -17.17 -10.15 17.34
N ALA A 12 -18.09 -9.57 18.10
CA ALA A 12 -19.53 -9.70 17.85
C ALA A 12 -19.92 -9.05 16.52
N ASP A 13 -19.39 -7.87 16.21
CA ASP A 13 -19.61 -7.18 14.92
C ASP A 13 -18.96 -7.94 13.75
N ALA A 14 -17.74 -8.44 13.95
CA ALA A 14 -17.01 -9.23 12.96
C ALA A 14 -17.59 -10.64 12.73
N GLY A 15 -18.50 -11.09 13.60
CA GLY A 15 -19.09 -12.43 13.55
C GLY A 15 -18.10 -13.58 13.78
N GLN A 16 -16.88 -13.29 14.21
CA GLN A 16 -15.82 -14.26 14.44
C GLN A 16 -14.84 -13.77 15.50
N ALA A 17 -14.15 -14.70 16.16
CA ALA A 17 -13.04 -14.37 17.04
C ALA A 17 -11.87 -13.83 16.23
N LEU A 18 -11.17 -12.82 16.75
CA LEU A 18 -10.01 -12.20 16.12
C LEU A 18 -8.76 -12.51 16.96
N PRO A 19 -7.98 -13.54 16.58
CA PRO A 19 -6.77 -13.91 17.31
C PRO A 19 -5.81 -12.72 17.45
N GLY A 20 -5.28 -12.50 18.65
CA GLY A 20 -4.37 -11.39 18.95
C GLY A 20 -5.04 -10.04 19.23
N LEU A 21 -6.35 -9.87 18.98
CA LEU A 21 -7.04 -8.59 19.17
C LEU A 21 -6.93 -8.06 20.62
N ARG A 22 -7.11 -8.93 21.60
CA ARG A 22 -7.04 -8.57 23.03
C ARG A 22 -5.63 -8.11 23.42
N GLU A 23 -4.61 -8.75 22.87
CA GLU A 23 -3.20 -8.41 23.08
C GLU A 23 -2.89 -7.05 22.44
N SER A 24 -3.25 -6.84 21.18
CA SER A 24 -3.07 -5.56 20.49
C SER A 24 -3.82 -4.40 21.17
N LEU A 25 -5.03 -4.63 21.69
CA LEU A 25 -5.78 -3.62 22.45
C LEU A 25 -5.14 -3.32 23.81
N ALA A 26 -4.51 -4.31 24.46
CA ALA A 26 -3.76 -4.12 25.69
C ALA A 26 -2.45 -3.34 25.46
N GLU A 27 -1.75 -3.61 24.35
CA GLU A 27 -0.57 -2.86 23.90
C GLU A 27 -0.92 -1.41 23.55
N ALA A 28 -2.02 -1.19 22.83
CA ALA A 28 -2.50 0.15 22.50
C ALA A 28 -2.91 0.94 23.77
N LYS A 29 -3.55 0.29 24.74
CA LYS A 29 -3.92 0.91 26.03
C LYS A 29 -2.72 1.22 26.91
N SER A 30 -1.69 0.38 26.87
CA SER A 30 -0.45 0.57 27.65
C SER A 30 0.54 1.54 26.99
N GLY A 31 0.28 1.97 25.75
CA GLY A 31 1.16 2.84 24.98
C GLY A 31 2.41 2.14 24.43
N ALA A 32 2.53 0.82 24.60
CA ALA A 32 3.69 0.05 24.18
C ALA A 32 3.85 -0.06 22.64
N ALA A 33 2.75 0.12 21.89
CA ALA A 33 2.74 0.01 20.42
C ALA A 33 2.58 1.35 19.68
N LEU A 34 2.58 2.49 20.38
CA LEU A 34 2.40 3.80 19.76
C LEU A 34 3.73 4.56 19.74
N GLN A 35 4.42 4.50 18.60
CA GLN A 35 5.44 5.51 18.31
C GLN A 35 4.72 6.84 18.08
N VAL A 36 4.54 7.63 19.14
CA VAL A 36 3.92 8.95 19.08
C VAL A 36 4.90 9.89 18.41
N HIS A 37 4.64 10.23 17.15
CA HIS A 37 5.34 11.31 16.47
C HIS A 37 4.72 12.64 16.88
N THR A 38 5.55 13.56 17.33
CA THR A 38 5.17 14.96 17.57
C THR A 38 4.65 15.60 16.27
N PRO A 39 3.80 16.63 16.37
CA PRO A 39 3.39 17.41 15.20
C PRO A 39 4.58 17.93 14.38
N ALA A 40 5.70 18.27 15.05
CA ALA A 40 6.94 18.68 14.40
C ALA A 40 7.59 17.54 13.60
N GLU A 41 7.61 16.31 14.11
CA GLU A 41 8.13 15.14 13.38
C GLU A 41 7.25 14.75 12.19
N ILE A 42 5.93 14.89 12.33
CA ILE A 42 4.99 14.68 11.22
C ILE A 42 5.19 15.73 10.12
N VAL A 43 5.42 16.99 10.50
CA VAL A 43 5.72 18.09 9.56
C VAL A 43 7.09 17.90 8.90
N ALA A 44 8.10 17.45 9.65
CA ALA A 44 9.42 17.12 9.11
C ALA A 44 9.35 15.97 8.08
N ARG A 45 8.50 14.96 8.31
CA ARG A 45 8.22 13.88 7.35
C ARG A 45 7.33 14.31 6.16
N ARG A 46 6.54 15.37 6.30
CA ARG A 46 5.64 15.90 5.25
C ARG A 46 6.35 16.59 4.09
N ARG A 47 7.68 16.69 4.11
CA ARG A 47 8.46 17.30 3.04
C ARG A 47 8.57 16.35 1.83
N GLY A 48 7.43 16.07 1.20
CA GLY A 48 7.34 15.31 -0.05
C GLY A 48 8.06 13.95 -0.03
N ARG A 49 8.17 13.35 -1.21
CA ARG A 49 9.06 12.20 -1.40
C ARG A 49 10.49 12.62 -1.03
N PRO A 50 11.30 11.81 -0.31
CA PRO A 50 12.65 12.17 0.10
C PRO A 50 13.43 12.88 -1.01
N THR A 51 13.98 14.06 -0.72
CA THR A 51 14.86 14.81 -1.63
C THR A 51 15.97 13.89 -2.14
N GLY A 52 15.95 13.54 -3.43
CA GLY A 52 16.84 12.54 -4.05
C GLY A 52 16.13 11.32 -4.66
N SER A 53 14.83 11.15 -4.41
CA SER A 53 14.00 10.10 -5.02
C SER A 53 13.21 10.59 -6.24
N VAL A 54 13.82 11.51 -7.00
CA VAL A 54 13.50 11.69 -8.41
C VAL A 54 14.15 10.49 -9.08
N ALA A 55 13.35 9.48 -9.45
CA ALA A 55 13.85 8.48 -10.38
C ALA A 55 14.41 9.24 -11.59
N LEU A 56 15.65 8.94 -12.00
CA LEU A 56 16.32 9.60 -13.14
C LEU A 56 15.43 9.62 -14.40
N VAL A 57 14.47 8.70 -14.47
CA VAL A 57 13.33 8.73 -15.39
C VAL A 57 12.03 8.77 -14.58
N VAL A 58 11.32 9.91 -14.64
CA VAL A 58 10.01 10.07 -14.01
C VAL A 58 8.95 9.39 -14.87
N LYS A 59 8.06 8.61 -14.25
CA LYS A 59 6.89 8.05 -14.94
C LYS A 59 5.88 9.17 -15.21
N GLU A 60 5.46 9.33 -16.46
CA GLU A 60 4.42 10.29 -16.81
C GLU A 60 3.03 9.72 -16.50
N PRO A 61 2.17 10.42 -15.73
CA PRO A 61 0.82 9.97 -15.47
C PRO A 61 -0.02 10.14 -16.74
N VAL A 62 -0.67 9.04 -17.17
CA VAL A 62 -1.57 9.04 -18.32
C VAL A 62 -2.95 8.53 -17.92
N LYS A 63 -4.00 9.07 -18.55
CA LYS A 63 -5.38 8.58 -18.40
C LYS A 63 -5.68 7.59 -19.51
N MET A 64 -5.77 6.30 -19.17
CA MET A 64 -6.12 5.23 -20.12
C MET A 64 -7.33 4.43 -19.62
N ARG A 65 -8.09 3.86 -20.56
CA ARG A 65 -9.17 2.90 -20.26
C ARG A 65 -8.68 1.49 -20.56
N LEU A 66 -9.06 0.55 -19.70
CA LEU A 66 -8.82 -0.89 -19.86
C LEU A 66 -10.17 -1.58 -19.77
N ASP A 67 -10.30 -2.71 -20.46
CA ASP A 67 -11.48 -3.56 -20.33
C ASP A 67 -11.63 -4.05 -18.89
N ALA A 68 -12.88 -4.27 -18.46
CA ALA A 68 -13.20 -4.52 -17.06
C ALA A 68 -12.58 -5.83 -16.54
N ASP A 69 -12.59 -6.87 -17.37
CA ASP A 69 -11.98 -8.17 -17.09
C ASP A 69 -10.44 -8.08 -16.99
N VAL A 70 -9.81 -7.32 -17.88
CA VAL A 70 -8.37 -7.03 -17.85
C VAL A 70 -8.01 -6.30 -16.55
N LEU A 71 -8.73 -5.23 -16.20
CA LEU A 71 -8.50 -4.50 -14.96
C LEU A 71 -8.67 -5.40 -13.73
N THR A 72 -9.66 -6.29 -13.76
CA THR A 72 -9.94 -7.25 -12.68
C THR A 72 -8.79 -8.23 -12.52
N ALA A 73 -8.34 -8.85 -13.61
CA ALA A 73 -7.20 -9.78 -13.59
C ALA A 73 -5.91 -9.12 -13.10
N LEU A 74 -5.66 -7.88 -13.53
CA LEU A 74 -4.50 -7.11 -13.08
C LEU A 74 -4.56 -6.84 -11.57
N ARG A 75 -5.68 -6.35 -11.05
CA ARG A 75 -5.86 -6.10 -9.61
C ARG A 75 -5.76 -7.38 -8.77
N ALA A 76 -6.26 -8.51 -9.29
CA ALA A 76 -6.15 -9.81 -8.64
C ALA A 76 -4.70 -10.28 -8.45
N SER A 77 -3.74 -9.74 -9.21
CA SER A 77 -2.31 -10.00 -8.98
C SER A 77 -1.77 -9.40 -7.68
N GLY A 78 -2.57 -8.61 -6.96
CA GLY A 78 -2.23 -8.01 -5.67
C GLY A 78 -1.50 -6.67 -5.79
N ASP A 79 -0.85 -6.28 -4.70
CA ASP A 79 -0.09 -5.02 -4.62
C ASP A 79 0.99 -4.96 -5.69
N GLY A 80 1.21 -3.74 -6.22
CA GLY A 80 2.16 -3.52 -7.31
C GLY A 80 1.65 -3.91 -8.71
N TRP A 81 0.36 -4.22 -8.89
CA TRP A 81 -0.19 -4.56 -10.20
C TRP A 81 0.10 -3.49 -11.28
N GLN A 82 0.10 -2.21 -10.92
CA GLN A 82 0.44 -1.12 -11.85
C GLN A 82 1.91 -1.18 -12.30
N THR A 83 2.83 -1.58 -11.41
CA THR A 83 4.23 -1.78 -11.77
C THR A 83 4.36 -2.97 -12.73
N ARG A 84 3.67 -4.08 -12.45
CA ARG A 84 3.63 -5.24 -13.35
C ARG A 84 3.08 -4.90 -14.73
N VAL A 85 1.99 -4.13 -14.81
CA VAL A 85 1.45 -3.66 -16.10
C VAL A 85 2.49 -2.86 -16.87
N ASN A 86 3.17 -1.93 -16.20
CA ASN A 86 4.21 -1.13 -16.84
C ASN A 86 5.39 -2.00 -17.33
N GLU A 87 5.76 -3.06 -16.60
CA GLU A 87 6.79 -4.02 -17.03
C GLU A 87 6.33 -4.85 -18.23
N MET A 88 5.09 -5.34 -18.22
CA MET A 88 4.50 -6.06 -19.36
C MET A 88 4.46 -5.20 -20.62
N LEU A 89 4.06 -3.93 -20.50
CA LEU A 89 4.04 -2.98 -21.62
C LEU A 89 5.46 -2.73 -22.13
N ARG A 90 6.44 -2.54 -21.24
CA ARG A 90 7.85 -2.37 -21.64
C ARG A 90 8.37 -3.61 -22.36
N ALA A 91 8.16 -4.80 -21.82
CA ALA A 91 8.60 -6.05 -22.44
C ALA A 91 7.97 -6.24 -23.84
N SER A 92 6.66 -5.97 -23.97
CA SER A 92 5.95 -6.03 -25.25
C SER A 92 6.54 -5.05 -26.28
N LEU A 93 6.81 -3.81 -25.86
CA LEU A 93 7.41 -2.80 -26.74
C LEU A 93 8.87 -3.11 -27.10
N THR A 94 9.65 -3.70 -26.19
CA THR A 94 11.00 -4.18 -26.48
C THR A 94 10.97 -5.32 -27.50
N LEU A 95 10.09 -6.31 -27.32
CA LEU A 95 9.92 -7.40 -28.27
C LEU A 95 9.50 -6.90 -29.66
N ALA A 96 8.66 -5.86 -29.71
CA ALA A 96 8.25 -5.20 -30.95
C ALA A 96 9.32 -4.25 -31.53
N GLY A 97 10.52 -4.16 -30.93
CA GLY A 97 11.58 -3.25 -31.38
C GLY A 97 11.28 -1.76 -31.21
N ARG A 98 10.25 -1.40 -30.43
CA ARG A 98 9.82 -0.02 -30.16
C ARG A 98 10.53 0.62 -28.98
N LEU A 99 11.08 -0.18 -28.08
CA LEU A 99 11.95 0.25 -27.00
C LEU A 99 13.26 -0.54 -27.03
N PRO A 100 14.40 0.09 -26.68
CA PRO A 100 15.64 -0.65 -26.50
C PRO A 100 15.50 -1.67 -25.36
N SER A 101 16.24 -2.78 -25.44
CA SER A 101 16.42 -3.67 -24.29
C SER A 101 17.09 -2.88 -23.17
N LYS A 102 16.61 -3.04 -21.93
CA LYS A 102 17.45 -2.65 -20.79
C LYS A 102 18.63 -3.62 -20.77
N GLY A 103 19.85 -3.08 -20.83
CA GLY A 103 21.06 -3.81 -20.48
C GLY A 103 21.14 -4.07 -18.98
#